data_AF-I6ZIG8-F1
#
_entry.id   AF-I6ZIG8-F1
#
_cell.length_a   1.000
_cell.length_b   1.000
_cell.length_c   1.000
_cell.angle_alpha   90.00
_cell.angle_beta   90.00
_cell.angle_gamma   90.00
#
_symmetry.space_group_name_H-M   'P 1'
#
loop_
_entity.id
_entity.type
_entity.pdbx_description
1 polymer ?
#
loop_
_entity_poly.entity_id
_entity_poly.type
_entity_poly.pdbx_seq_one_letter_code
_entity_poly.pdbx_strand_id
1 'polypeptide(L)'
;MEEKIKSLEKKLLAAEQLHRKCEGFKLMNSRIKEYKSRLEALDSRIRSIDTQIAGYDLVDLLGDKSADINSMDLELVVSVMKDMLAANLRFKEDGSTEYLEKCDILWKKIRKVGFLRLNEIIYKSTESLIMNPNFTEFIKLLDESLVYRIQVKILQSRKVECLRKSVHIKRNREFLFKSMIQQELYIFLSLFPWEAKRLDKRLRGFKEERPLAESGLFECFSFSVLKEFFESCTMEDLESLKNRLETDLESSVTNLSNEGEVNEHGDFYANVLMFISVRHYLSSRQDYGGIQGEIVEV
;
A
#
# COMPACT_ATOMS: atom_id res chain seq x y z
N MET A 1 86.94 24.54 36.73
CA MET A 1 86.59 23.74 35.54
C MET A 1 85.88 22.44 35.92
N GLU A 2 86.30 21.79 37.01
CA GLU A 2 85.75 20.52 37.50
C GLU A 2 84.24 20.53 37.82
N GLU A 3 83.73 21.60 38.45
CA GLU A 3 82.29 21.73 38.72
C GLU A 3 81.44 21.84 37.46
N LYS A 4 81.96 22.49 36.41
CA LYS A 4 81.28 22.58 35.10
C LYS A 4 81.23 21.22 34.42
N ILE A 5 82.29 20.42 34.53
CA ILE A 5 82.34 19.05 34.00
C ILE A 5 81.30 18.17 34.72
N LYS A 6 81.28 18.16 36.06
CA LYS A 6 80.26 17.43 36.84
C LYS A 6 78.82 17.86 36.52
N SER A 7 78.60 19.16 36.32
CA SER A 7 77.29 19.67 35.89
C SER A 7 76.89 19.21 34.49
N LEU A 8 77.84 19.07 33.56
CA LEU A 8 77.56 18.60 32.20
C LEU A 8 77.29 17.09 32.18
N GLU A 9 78.04 16.30 32.93
CA GLU A 9 77.81 14.86 33.10
C GLU A 9 76.41 14.57 33.65
N LYS A 10 75.98 15.31 34.68
CA LYS A 10 74.62 15.19 35.24
C LYS A 10 73.53 15.52 34.21
N LYS A 11 73.74 16.54 33.37
CA LYS A 11 72.81 16.91 32.30
C LYS A 11 72.79 15.88 31.18
N LEU A 12 73.93 15.30 30.83
CA LEU A 12 74.03 14.23 29.83
C LEU A 12 73.27 12.97 30.30
N LEU A 13 73.50 12.55 31.55
CA LEU A 13 72.75 11.43 32.16
C LEU A 13 71.23 11.70 32.18
N ALA A 14 70.82 12.92 32.51
CA ALA A 14 69.40 13.30 32.46
C ALA A 14 68.85 13.26 31.03
N ALA A 15 69.62 13.71 30.02
CA ALA A 15 69.24 13.66 28.61
C ALA A 15 69.11 12.22 28.10
N GLU A 16 70.02 11.33 28.47
CA GLU A 16 69.95 9.90 28.13
C GLU A 16 68.74 9.22 28.76
N GLN A 17 68.43 9.53 30.02
CA GLN A 17 67.22 9.02 30.68
C GLN A 17 65.94 9.53 30.00
N LEU A 18 65.89 10.81 29.61
CA LEU A 18 64.78 11.38 28.85
C LEU A 18 64.65 10.74 27.47
N HIS A 19 65.77 10.45 26.80
CA HIS A 19 65.77 9.77 25.51
C HIS A 19 65.17 8.36 25.62
N ARG A 20 65.59 7.56 26.62
CA ARG A 20 65.01 6.24 26.87
C ARG A 20 63.51 6.30 27.18
N LYS A 21 63.08 7.30 27.97
CA LYS A 21 61.64 7.54 28.22
C LYS A 21 60.89 7.90 26.94
N CYS A 22 61.47 8.71 26.06
CA CYS A 22 60.88 9.08 24.77
C CYS A 22 60.68 7.86 23.87
N GLU A 23 61.68 6.97 23.76
CA GLU A 23 61.54 5.71 23.03
C GLU A 23 60.48 4.80 23.66
N GLY A 24 60.41 4.74 25.00
CA GLY A 24 59.32 4.07 25.71
C GLY A 24 57.93 4.61 25.36
N PHE A 25 57.78 5.93 25.27
CA PHE A 25 56.52 6.57 24.87
C PHE A 25 56.18 6.32 23.40
N LYS A 26 57.15 6.27 22.48
CA LYS A 26 56.89 5.91 21.08
C LYS A 26 56.36 4.49 20.95
N LEU A 27 56.95 3.54 21.68
CA LEU A 27 56.49 2.16 21.71
C LEU A 27 55.10 2.04 22.36
N MET A 28 54.83 2.82 23.40
CA MET A 28 53.49 2.86 24.00
C MET A 28 52.46 3.41 23.02
N ASN A 29 52.81 4.47 22.29
CA ASN A 29 51.92 5.08 21.29
C ASN A 29 51.63 4.14 20.11
N SER A 30 52.61 3.37 19.64
CA SER A 30 52.36 2.38 18.58
C SER A 30 51.41 1.28 19.06
N ARG A 31 51.58 0.79 20.29
CA ARG A 31 50.65 -0.18 20.91
C ARG A 31 49.24 0.38 21.08
N ILE A 32 49.10 1.63 21.50
CA ILE A 32 47.78 2.29 21.63
C ILE A 32 47.08 2.35 20.27
N LYS A 33 47.79 2.72 19.19
CA LYS A 33 47.23 2.74 17.84
C LYS A 33 46.79 1.36 17.37
N GLU A 34 47.60 0.34 17.64
CA GLU A 34 47.25 -1.04 17.32
C GLU A 34 45.99 -1.49 18.07
N TYR A 35 45.90 -1.24 19.37
CA TYR A 35 44.72 -1.57 20.17
C TYR A 35 43.47 -0.83 19.70
N LYS A 36 43.59 0.45 19.32
CA LYS A 36 42.47 1.22 18.76
C LYS A 36 41.95 0.59 17.47
N SER A 37 42.83 0.21 16.55
CA SER A 37 42.44 -0.46 15.30
C SER A 37 41.76 -1.81 15.55
N ARG A 38 42.28 -2.59 16.51
CA ARG A 38 41.63 -3.85 16.92
C ARG A 38 40.23 -3.61 17.50
N LEU A 39 40.06 -2.55 18.29
CA LEU A 39 38.77 -2.19 18.89
C LEU A 39 37.75 -1.80 17.81
N GLU A 40 38.15 -0.98 16.84
CA GLU A 40 37.29 -0.62 15.69
C GLU A 40 36.87 -1.85 14.87
N ALA A 41 37.80 -2.79 14.66
CA ALA A 41 37.49 -4.06 13.98
C ALA A 41 36.51 -4.93 14.79
N LEU A 42 36.64 -4.97 16.11
CA LEU A 42 35.72 -5.69 16.99
C LEU A 42 34.32 -5.04 17.01
N ASP A 43 34.24 -3.71 17.08
CA ASP A 43 32.96 -2.99 17.07
C ASP A 43 32.19 -3.24 15.77
N SER A 44 32.88 -3.24 14.63
CA SER A 44 32.30 -3.61 13.33
C SER A 44 31.76 -5.04 13.33
N ARG A 45 32.51 -6.00 13.90
CA ARG A 45 32.05 -7.39 14.02
C ARG A 45 30.85 -7.53 14.93
N ILE A 46 30.80 -6.82 16.05
CA ILE A 46 29.65 -6.84 16.97
C ILE A 46 28.41 -6.32 16.26
N ARG A 47 28.48 -5.18 15.57
CA ARG A 47 27.34 -4.64 14.79
C ARG A 47 26.86 -5.60 13.71
N SER A 48 27.79 -6.32 13.07
CA SER A 48 27.45 -7.36 12.09
C SER A 48 26.68 -8.51 12.74
N ILE A 49 27.11 -8.95 13.92
CA ILE A 49 26.46 -10.02 14.68
C ILE A 49 25.09 -9.56 15.18
N ASP A 50 24.99 -8.37 15.77
CA ASP A 50 23.70 -7.78 16.22
C ASP A 50 22.70 -7.72 15.07
N THR A 51 23.18 -7.30 13.89
CA THR A 51 22.37 -7.27 12.68
C THR A 51 21.89 -8.67 12.32
N GLN A 52 22.76 -9.69 12.37
CA GLN A 52 22.39 -11.08 12.06
C GLN A 52 21.36 -11.65 13.03
N ILE A 53 21.52 -11.38 14.34
CA ILE A 53 20.68 -11.97 15.39
C ILE A 53 19.31 -11.27 15.49
N ALA A 54 19.20 -9.98 15.14
CA ALA A 54 17.95 -9.21 15.28
C ALA A 54 16.71 -9.88 14.68
N GLY A 55 16.85 -10.62 13.56
CA GLY A 55 15.74 -11.37 12.96
C GLY A 55 15.28 -12.55 13.81
N TYR A 56 16.23 -13.28 14.41
CA TYR A 56 15.95 -14.41 15.31
C TYR A 56 15.25 -13.90 16.58
N ASP A 57 15.78 -12.85 17.20
CA ASP A 57 15.20 -12.22 18.39
C ASP A 57 13.77 -11.73 18.16
N LEU A 58 13.50 -11.12 17.00
CA LEU A 58 12.15 -10.68 16.63
C LEU A 58 11.18 -11.85 16.56
N VAL A 59 11.55 -12.94 15.89
CA VAL A 59 10.70 -14.13 15.75
C VAL A 59 10.45 -14.78 17.11
N ASP A 60 11.47 -14.90 17.96
CA ASP A 60 11.30 -15.50 19.28
C ASP A 60 10.46 -14.60 20.21
N LEU A 61 10.66 -13.28 20.16
CA LEU A 61 9.83 -12.30 20.88
C LEU A 61 8.35 -12.40 20.48
N LEU A 62 8.07 -12.40 19.18
CA LEU A 62 6.69 -12.49 18.66
C LEU A 62 6.10 -13.90 18.81
N GLY A 63 6.95 -14.93 18.84
CA GLY A 63 6.58 -16.31 19.07
C GLY A 63 6.16 -16.60 20.50
N ASP A 64 6.70 -15.83 21.46
CA ASP A 64 6.36 -15.97 22.86
C ASP A 64 4.89 -15.57 23.12
N LYS A 65 4.21 -16.32 23.99
CA LYS A 65 2.82 -16.09 24.37
C LYS A 65 2.62 -14.77 25.12
N SER A 66 3.71 -14.18 25.62
CA SER A 66 3.72 -12.88 26.28
C SER A 66 3.55 -11.71 25.30
N ALA A 67 3.89 -11.90 24.02
CA ALA A 67 3.70 -10.87 23.01
C ALA A 67 2.21 -10.72 22.67
N ASP A 68 1.64 -9.58 23.03
CA ASP A 68 0.26 -9.25 22.67
C ASP A 68 0.18 -8.71 21.23
N ILE A 69 0.37 -9.61 20.26
CA ILE A 69 0.26 -9.30 18.83
C ILE A 69 -1.13 -8.72 18.51
N ASN A 70 -2.16 -9.07 19.28
CA ASN A 70 -3.52 -8.64 18.99
C ASN A 70 -3.75 -7.15 19.30
N SER A 71 -2.98 -6.51 20.19
CA SER A 71 -3.11 -5.08 20.47
C SER A 71 -2.33 -4.17 19.52
N MET A 72 -1.55 -4.72 18.60
CA MET A 72 -0.80 -3.93 17.61
C MET A 72 -1.75 -3.06 16.77
N ASP A 73 -1.41 -1.79 16.62
CA ASP A 73 -2.04 -0.91 15.63
C ASP A 73 -1.50 -1.20 14.21
N LEU A 74 -2.06 -0.52 13.22
CA LEU A 74 -1.67 -0.77 11.82
C LEU A 74 -0.22 -0.35 11.55
N GLU A 75 0.30 0.66 12.23
CA GLU A 75 1.68 1.14 12.06
C GLU A 75 2.68 0.07 12.51
N LEU A 76 2.49 -0.45 13.73
CA LEU A 76 3.32 -1.49 14.29
C LEU A 76 3.20 -2.79 13.48
N VAL A 77 1.99 -3.14 13.00
CA VAL A 77 1.82 -4.28 12.10
C VAL A 77 2.66 -4.12 10.83
N VAL A 78 2.65 -2.95 10.19
CA VAL A 78 3.44 -2.69 8.98
C VAL A 78 4.93 -2.79 9.25
N SER A 79 5.41 -2.20 10.36
CA SER A 79 6.82 -2.30 10.75
C SER A 79 7.24 -3.74 10.95
N VAL A 80 6.48 -4.48 11.78
CA VAL A 80 6.75 -5.89 12.07
C VAL A 80 6.71 -6.74 10.80
N MET A 81 5.77 -6.49 9.88
CA MET A 81 5.75 -7.21 8.60
C MET A 81 7.00 -6.95 7.76
N LYS A 82 7.50 -5.71 7.70
CA LYS A 82 8.75 -5.41 6.98
C LYS A 82 9.94 -6.14 7.61
N ASP A 83 10.04 -6.10 8.93
CA ASP A 83 11.12 -6.74 9.67
C ASP A 83 11.06 -8.27 9.53
N MET A 84 9.85 -8.85 9.53
CA MET A 84 9.62 -10.28 9.29
C MET A 84 10.00 -10.71 7.86
N LEU A 85 9.75 -9.89 6.84
CA LEU A 85 10.21 -10.18 5.47
C LEU A 85 11.73 -10.19 5.40
N ALA A 86 12.39 -9.20 6.03
CA ALA A 86 13.85 -9.14 6.09
C ALA A 86 14.43 -10.35 6.85
N ALA A 87 13.83 -10.74 7.98
CA ALA A 87 14.21 -11.92 8.73
C ALA A 87 14.03 -13.22 7.92
N ASN A 88 12.89 -13.38 7.23
CA ASN A 88 12.61 -14.54 6.39
C ASN A 88 13.64 -14.70 5.25
N LEU A 89 14.03 -13.61 4.59
CA LEU A 89 15.09 -13.65 3.57
C LEU A 89 16.41 -14.19 4.15
N ARG A 90 16.80 -13.72 5.34
CA ARG A 90 18.02 -14.19 6.00
C ARG A 90 17.93 -15.66 6.43
N PHE A 91 16.80 -16.10 6.97
CA PHE A 91 16.64 -17.51 7.33
C PHE A 91 16.72 -18.45 6.12
N LYS A 92 16.32 -17.97 4.92
CA LYS A 92 16.53 -18.71 3.68
C LYS A 92 18.01 -18.80 3.31
N GLU A 93 18.76 -17.72 3.48
CA GLU A 93 20.22 -17.69 3.25
C GLU A 93 20.97 -18.59 4.23
N ASP A 94 20.57 -18.58 5.50
CA ASP A 94 21.15 -19.37 6.58
C ASP A 94 20.73 -20.85 6.55
N GLY A 95 19.67 -21.19 5.82
CA GLY A 95 19.09 -22.54 5.79
C GLY A 95 18.35 -22.94 7.08
N SER A 96 17.90 -21.97 7.87
CA SER A 96 17.26 -22.16 9.17
C SER A 96 15.78 -22.58 9.03
N THR A 97 15.51 -23.85 8.73
CA THR A 97 14.15 -24.37 8.48
C THR A 97 13.19 -24.15 9.65
N GLU A 98 13.63 -24.32 10.90
CA GLU A 98 12.80 -24.07 12.09
C GLU A 98 12.28 -22.62 12.13
N TYR A 99 13.16 -21.65 11.89
CA TYR A 99 12.80 -20.23 11.91
C TYR A 99 11.95 -19.83 10.70
N LEU A 100 12.11 -20.50 9.55
CA LEU A 100 11.22 -20.32 8.40
C LEU A 100 9.78 -20.76 8.73
N GLU A 101 9.61 -21.90 9.39
CA GLU A 101 8.27 -22.37 9.81
C GLU A 101 7.64 -21.44 10.85
N LYS A 102 8.42 -21.00 11.86
CA LYS A 102 7.97 -20.00 12.84
C LYS A 102 7.55 -18.70 12.14
N CYS A 103 8.34 -18.25 11.17
CA CYS A 103 8.05 -17.08 10.35
C CYS A 103 6.70 -17.19 9.64
N ASP A 104 6.43 -18.31 8.97
CA ASP A 104 5.17 -18.52 8.25
C ASP A 104 3.94 -18.51 9.18
N ILE A 105 4.07 -19.07 10.38
CA ILE A 105 3.01 -19.05 11.39
C ILE A 105 2.76 -17.63 11.89
N LEU A 106 3.82 -16.91 12.26
CA LEU A 106 3.73 -15.52 12.73
C LEU A 106 3.19 -14.60 11.65
N TRP A 107 3.66 -14.75 10.41
CA TRP A 107 3.21 -13.99 9.27
C TRP A 107 1.69 -14.06 9.08
N LYS A 108 1.11 -15.27 9.19
CA LYS A 108 -0.35 -15.45 9.12
C LYS A 108 -1.07 -14.74 10.27
N LYS A 109 -0.52 -14.78 11.49
CA LYS A 109 -1.10 -14.10 12.67
C LYS A 109 -1.04 -12.58 12.53
N ILE A 110 0.13 -12.02 12.23
CA ILE A 110 0.35 -10.57 12.06
C ILE A 110 -0.53 -10.03 10.94
N ARG A 111 -0.58 -10.72 9.80
CA ARG A 111 -1.45 -10.38 8.67
C ARG A 111 -2.92 -10.35 9.08
N LYS A 112 -3.38 -11.33 9.87
CA LYS A 112 -4.76 -11.36 10.40
C LYS A 112 -5.05 -10.13 11.26
N VAL A 113 -4.12 -9.73 12.13
CA VAL A 113 -4.27 -8.50 12.94
C VAL A 113 -4.31 -7.26 12.04
N GLY A 114 -3.43 -7.17 11.03
CA GLY A 114 -3.47 -6.10 10.04
C GLY A 114 -4.83 -5.97 9.35
N PHE A 115 -5.43 -7.09 8.93
CA PHE A 115 -6.78 -7.09 8.38
C PHE A 115 -7.85 -6.66 9.39
N LEU A 116 -7.72 -7.02 10.66
CA LEU A 116 -8.64 -6.56 11.71
C LEU A 116 -8.55 -5.03 11.87
N ARG A 117 -7.35 -4.47 11.99
CA ARG A 117 -7.13 -3.02 12.10
C ARG A 117 -7.62 -2.28 10.86
N LEU A 118 -7.36 -2.82 9.68
CA LEU A 118 -7.88 -2.27 8.43
C LEU A 118 -9.42 -2.22 8.43
N ASN A 119 -10.07 -3.31 8.86
CA ASN A 119 -11.52 -3.36 8.93
C ASN A 119 -12.09 -2.36 9.93
N GLU A 120 -11.46 -2.21 11.10
CA GLU A 120 -11.85 -1.19 12.08
C GLU A 120 -11.81 0.22 11.49
N ILE A 121 -10.81 0.54 10.66
CA ILE A 121 -10.73 1.83 9.97
C ILE A 121 -11.85 1.95 8.91
N ILE A 122 -12.04 0.92 8.08
CA ILE A 122 -13.09 0.90 7.03
C ILE A 122 -14.47 1.14 7.64
N TYR A 123 -14.79 0.46 8.75
CA TYR A 123 -16.10 0.60 9.42
C TYR A 123 -16.31 1.98 10.06
N LYS A 124 -15.24 2.68 10.46
CA LYS A 124 -15.34 4.04 10.99
C LYS A 124 -15.57 5.05 9.86
N SER A 125 -14.70 5.05 8.85
CA SER A 125 -14.81 5.89 7.66
C SER A 125 -13.77 5.45 6.64
N THR A 126 -14.20 5.19 5.40
CA THR A 126 -13.28 4.85 4.31
C THR A 126 -12.35 6.02 3.96
N GLU A 127 -12.82 7.26 4.12
CA GLU A 127 -12.01 8.48 3.94
C GLU A 127 -10.83 8.54 4.90
N SER A 128 -10.94 7.90 6.08
CA SER A 128 -9.82 7.78 7.03
C SER A 128 -8.67 6.94 6.48
N LEU A 129 -8.92 6.07 5.50
CA LEU A 129 -7.85 5.31 4.83
C LEU A 129 -6.99 6.20 3.93
N ILE A 130 -7.59 7.20 3.28
CA ILE A 130 -6.87 8.12 2.39
C ILE A 130 -5.80 8.88 3.17
N MET A 131 -6.12 9.23 4.42
CA MET A 131 -5.22 9.98 5.31
C MET A 131 -4.24 9.08 6.07
N ASN A 132 -4.31 7.76 5.89
CA ASN A 132 -3.48 6.83 6.65
C ASN A 132 -2.29 6.34 5.80
N PRO A 133 -1.05 6.83 6.07
CA PRO A 133 0.12 6.43 5.29
C PRO A 133 0.43 4.92 5.43
N ASN A 134 0.04 4.30 6.55
CA ASN A 134 0.27 2.90 6.82
C ASN A 134 -0.64 1.99 5.99
N PHE A 135 -1.75 2.50 5.45
CA PHE A 135 -2.59 1.73 4.53
C PHE A 135 -1.81 1.35 3.26
N THR A 136 -1.24 2.33 2.57
CA THR A 136 -0.50 2.10 1.33
C THR A 136 0.68 1.15 1.54
N GLU A 137 1.40 1.31 2.65
CA GLU A 137 2.50 0.42 2.99
C GLU A 137 2.01 -1.00 3.33
N PHE A 138 0.91 -1.15 4.07
CA PHE A 138 0.31 -2.45 4.34
C PHE A 138 -0.07 -3.17 3.03
N ILE A 139 -0.71 -2.47 2.09
CA ILE A 139 -1.12 -3.05 0.80
C ILE A 139 0.08 -3.55 -0.02
N LYS A 140 1.20 -2.82 -0.04
CA LYS A 140 2.43 -3.24 -0.74
C LYS A 140 3.03 -4.55 -0.21
N LEU A 141 2.72 -4.91 1.03
CA LEU A 141 3.23 -6.13 1.69
C LEU A 141 2.33 -7.36 1.46
N LEU A 142 1.25 -7.21 0.68
CA LEU A 142 0.29 -8.28 0.42
C LEU A 142 0.35 -8.79 -1.01
N ASP A 143 -0.04 -10.04 -1.17
CA ASP A 143 -0.20 -10.69 -2.46
C ASP A 143 -1.40 -10.10 -3.23
N GLU A 144 -1.36 -10.10 -4.56
CA GLU A 144 -2.37 -9.45 -5.42
C GLU A 144 -3.81 -9.96 -5.13
N SER A 145 -3.97 -11.25 -4.81
CA SER A 145 -5.27 -11.83 -4.43
C SER A 145 -5.87 -11.25 -3.15
N LEU A 146 -5.02 -10.86 -2.19
CA LEU A 146 -5.44 -10.25 -0.93
C LEU A 146 -5.77 -8.78 -1.13
N VAL A 147 -4.98 -8.07 -1.96
CA VAL A 147 -5.27 -6.70 -2.37
C VAL A 147 -6.63 -6.62 -3.05
N TYR A 148 -6.93 -7.55 -3.96
CA TYR A 148 -8.23 -7.65 -4.61
C TYR A 148 -9.38 -7.80 -3.60
N ARG A 149 -9.23 -8.67 -2.59
CA ARG A 149 -10.25 -8.82 -1.52
C ARG A 149 -10.47 -7.52 -0.74
N ILE A 150 -9.41 -6.75 -0.49
CA ILE A 150 -9.52 -5.44 0.17
C ILE A 150 -10.28 -4.46 -0.71
N GLN A 151 -9.93 -4.38 -2.01
CA GLN A 151 -10.63 -3.53 -2.97
C GLN A 151 -12.12 -3.84 -3.00
N VAL A 152 -12.50 -5.13 -3.08
CA VAL A 152 -13.91 -5.58 -3.03
C VAL A 152 -14.59 -5.12 -1.74
N LYS A 153 -13.96 -5.33 -0.59
CA LYS A 153 -14.54 -4.96 0.71
C LYS A 153 -14.75 -3.46 0.85
N ILE A 154 -13.79 -2.66 0.40
CA ILE A 154 -13.90 -1.20 0.39
C ILE A 154 -15.07 -0.77 -0.50
N LEU A 155 -15.14 -1.27 -1.74
CA LEU A 155 -16.21 -0.92 -2.68
C LEU A 155 -17.60 -1.38 -2.21
N GLN A 156 -17.70 -2.53 -1.51
CA GLN A 156 -18.94 -2.95 -0.86
C GLN A 156 -19.38 -1.96 0.22
N SER A 157 -18.46 -1.52 1.08
CA SER A 157 -18.74 -0.50 2.09
C SER A 157 -19.17 0.83 1.45
N ARG A 158 -18.48 1.26 0.39
CA ARG A 158 -18.82 2.47 -0.37
C ARG A 158 -20.17 2.37 -1.05
N LYS A 159 -20.53 1.20 -1.59
CA LYS A 159 -21.82 0.96 -2.24
C LYS A 159 -22.96 1.21 -1.24
N VAL A 160 -22.86 0.67 -0.03
CA VAL A 160 -23.86 0.89 1.02
C VAL A 160 -24.01 2.38 1.32
N GLU A 161 -22.90 3.12 1.41
CA GLU A 161 -22.94 4.57 1.65
C GLU A 161 -23.56 5.35 0.48
N CYS A 162 -23.24 4.98 -0.77
CA CYS A 162 -23.85 5.54 -1.98
C CYS A 162 -25.37 5.33 -1.99
N LEU A 163 -25.82 4.11 -1.72
CA LEU A 163 -27.24 3.76 -1.65
C LEU A 163 -27.95 4.48 -0.51
N ARG A 164 -27.29 4.64 0.65
CA ARG A 164 -27.83 5.45 1.74
C ARG A 164 -28.03 6.91 1.33
N LYS A 165 -27.05 7.50 0.64
CA LYS A 165 -27.14 8.87 0.12
C LYS A 165 -28.21 9.00 -0.96
N SER A 166 -28.38 7.99 -1.81
CA SER A 166 -29.30 8.06 -2.96
C SER A 166 -30.78 8.19 -2.56
N VAL A 167 -31.18 7.61 -1.42
CA VAL A 167 -32.54 7.73 -0.87
C VAL A 167 -32.95 9.19 -0.64
N HIS A 168 -31.99 10.08 -0.39
CA HIS A 168 -32.24 11.50 -0.15
C HIS A 168 -32.25 12.34 -1.43
N ILE A 169 -31.91 11.75 -2.58
CA ILE A 169 -31.83 12.44 -3.87
C ILE A 169 -33.22 12.46 -4.52
N LYS A 170 -33.89 13.62 -4.48
CA LYS A 170 -35.25 13.80 -5.05
C LYS A 170 -35.29 14.47 -6.42
N ARG A 171 -34.32 15.35 -6.73
CA ARG A 171 -34.26 16.14 -7.97
C ARG A 171 -32.88 16.02 -8.58
N ASN A 172 -32.76 16.22 -9.89
CA ASN A 172 -31.49 16.14 -10.63
C ASN A 172 -30.74 14.83 -10.36
N ARG A 173 -31.45 13.70 -10.36
CA ARG A 173 -30.90 12.38 -10.01
C ARG A 173 -29.68 12.07 -10.86
N GLU A 174 -29.79 12.23 -12.18
CA GLU A 174 -28.70 11.99 -13.12
C GLU A 174 -27.39 12.69 -12.70
N PHE A 175 -27.43 14.02 -12.52
CA PHE A 175 -26.27 14.81 -12.12
C PHE A 175 -25.68 14.35 -10.78
N LEU A 176 -26.53 14.07 -9.78
CA LEU A 176 -26.07 13.67 -8.46
C LEU A 176 -25.48 12.25 -8.45
N PHE A 177 -26.04 11.33 -9.22
CA PHE A 177 -25.47 9.99 -9.40
C PHE A 177 -24.14 10.06 -10.17
N LYS A 178 -24.05 10.88 -11.23
CA LYS A 178 -22.78 11.14 -11.93
C LYS A 178 -21.71 11.68 -10.97
N SER A 179 -22.04 12.71 -10.18
CA SER A 179 -21.14 13.29 -9.18
C SER A 179 -20.73 12.27 -8.11
N MET A 180 -21.66 11.40 -7.69
CA MET A 180 -21.36 10.31 -6.77
C MET A 180 -20.34 9.34 -7.35
N ILE A 181 -20.53 8.86 -8.59
CA ILE A 181 -19.56 7.97 -9.25
C ILE A 181 -18.19 8.65 -9.40
N GLN A 182 -18.16 9.94 -9.75
CA GLN A 182 -16.92 10.70 -9.85
C GLN A 182 -16.18 10.78 -8.51
N GLN A 183 -16.89 11.05 -7.41
CA GLN A 183 -16.30 11.10 -6.07
C GLN A 183 -15.75 9.73 -5.64
N GLU A 184 -16.52 8.66 -5.87
CA GLU A 184 -16.08 7.30 -5.53
C GLU A 184 -14.89 6.85 -6.39
N LEU A 185 -14.82 7.29 -7.64
CA LEU A 185 -13.68 7.03 -8.51
C LEU A 185 -12.41 7.69 -7.95
N TYR A 186 -12.52 8.96 -7.52
CA TYR A 186 -11.42 9.66 -6.88
C TYR A 186 -10.94 8.96 -5.60
N ILE A 187 -11.87 8.55 -4.73
CA ILE A 187 -11.54 7.80 -3.50
C ILE A 187 -10.83 6.49 -3.86
N PHE A 188 -11.35 5.73 -4.81
CA PHE A 188 -10.77 4.45 -5.23
C PHE A 188 -9.35 4.61 -5.77
N LEU A 189 -9.12 5.60 -6.64
CA LEU A 189 -7.79 5.84 -7.22
C LEU A 189 -6.81 6.45 -6.23
N SER A 190 -7.30 7.20 -5.24
CA SER A 190 -6.47 7.68 -4.13
C SER A 190 -5.95 6.53 -3.27
N LEU A 191 -6.78 5.51 -3.03
CA LEU A 191 -6.41 4.31 -2.28
C LEU A 191 -5.60 3.32 -3.11
N PHE A 192 -5.85 3.24 -4.42
CA PHE A 192 -5.22 2.28 -5.32
C PHE A 192 -4.66 2.95 -6.59
N PRO A 193 -3.57 3.74 -6.48
CA PRO A 193 -3.05 4.52 -7.63
C PRO A 193 -2.64 3.67 -8.83
N TRP A 194 -2.20 2.43 -8.62
CA TRP A 194 -1.82 1.51 -9.70
C TRP A 194 -3.01 1.06 -10.57
N GLU A 195 -4.24 1.15 -10.06
CA GLU A 195 -5.44 0.85 -10.86
C GLU A 195 -5.71 1.93 -11.92
N ALA A 196 -5.16 3.14 -11.76
CA ALA A 196 -5.41 4.26 -12.68
C ALA A 196 -5.09 3.89 -14.14
N LYS A 197 -3.92 3.30 -14.39
CA LYS A 197 -3.50 2.89 -15.75
C LYS A 197 -4.39 1.78 -16.32
N ARG A 198 -4.78 0.82 -15.48
CA ARG A 198 -5.65 -0.30 -15.87
C ARG A 198 -7.04 0.22 -16.23
N LEU A 199 -7.58 1.11 -15.40
CA LEU A 199 -8.88 1.72 -15.57
C LEU A 199 -8.92 2.65 -16.79
N ASP A 200 -7.91 3.51 -16.96
CA ASP A 200 -7.80 4.40 -18.13
C ASP A 200 -7.86 3.60 -19.44
N LYS A 201 -6.99 2.60 -19.58
CA LYS A 201 -6.94 1.74 -20.77
C LYS A 201 -8.30 1.09 -21.06
N ARG A 202 -8.99 0.62 -20.01
CA ARG A 202 -10.30 -0.03 -20.15
C ARG A 202 -11.39 0.96 -20.54
N LEU A 203 -11.42 2.14 -19.92
CA LEU A 203 -12.47 3.13 -20.14
C LEU A 203 -12.29 3.89 -21.44
N ARG A 204 -11.07 4.00 -21.99
CA ARG A 204 -10.88 4.53 -23.36
C ARG A 204 -11.47 3.62 -24.43
N GLY A 205 -11.56 2.31 -24.18
CA GLY A 205 -12.24 1.34 -25.05
C GLY A 205 -13.76 1.27 -24.85
N PHE A 206 -14.43 2.35 -24.43
CA PHE A 206 -15.86 2.33 -24.07
C PHE A 206 -16.81 2.03 -25.22
N LYS A 207 -16.37 2.24 -26.48
CA LYS A 207 -17.18 1.95 -27.67
C LYS A 207 -17.46 0.45 -27.81
N GLU A 208 -16.51 -0.41 -27.45
CA GLU A 208 -16.67 -1.86 -27.50
C GLU A 208 -17.71 -2.32 -26.47
N GLU A 209 -18.69 -3.10 -26.92
CA GLU A 209 -19.64 -3.75 -26.03
C GLU A 209 -18.98 -4.95 -25.37
N ARG A 210 -18.96 -4.95 -24.03
CA ARG A 210 -18.31 -5.98 -23.21
C ARG A 210 -19.32 -6.50 -22.18
N PRO A 211 -19.39 -7.81 -21.96
CA PRO A 211 -20.18 -8.37 -20.86
C PRO A 211 -19.69 -7.83 -19.52
N LEU A 212 -20.61 -7.65 -18.56
CA LEU A 212 -20.24 -7.24 -17.19
C LEU A 212 -19.34 -8.28 -16.49
N ALA A 213 -19.34 -9.54 -16.92
CA ALA A 213 -18.41 -10.56 -16.44
C ALA A 213 -16.93 -10.22 -16.78
N GLU A 214 -16.70 -9.45 -17.84
CA GLU A 214 -15.38 -8.97 -18.26
C GLU A 214 -15.12 -7.54 -17.76
N SER A 215 -16.08 -6.96 -17.03
CA SER A 215 -15.96 -5.64 -16.44
C SER A 215 -14.97 -5.58 -15.28
N GLY A 216 -14.38 -4.41 -15.10
CA GLY A 216 -13.44 -4.14 -14.03
C GLY A 216 -14.19 -4.03 -12.71
N LEU A 217 -13.49 -4.23 -11.59
CA LEU A 217 -14.12 -4.17 -10.27
C LEU A 217 -14.87 -2.83 -10.04
N PHE A 218 -14.26 -1.71 -10.46
CA PHE A 218 -14.88 -0.40 -10.33
C PHE A 218 -16.06 -0.16 -11.31
N GLU A 219 -16.02 -0.77 -12.50
CA GLU A 219 -17.14 -0.73 -13.45
C GLU A 219 -18.36 -1.47 -12.88
N CYS A 220 -18.14 -2.67 -12.31
CA CYS A 220 -19.18 -3.43 -11.62
C CYS A 220 -19.76 -2.67 -10.42
N PHE A 221 -18.89 -2.01 -9.64
CA PHE A 221 -19.31 -1.12 -8.56
C PHE A 221 -20.20 0.01 -9.09
N SER A 222 -19.75 0.71 -10.14
CA SER A 222 -20.47 1.85 -10.73
C SER A 222 -21.84 1.44 -11.25
N PHE A 223 -21.92 0.34 -12.00
CA PHE A 223 -23.18 -0.23 -12.45
C PHE A 223 -24.12 -0.53 -11.28
N SER A 224 -23.58 -1.15 -10.20
CA SER A 224 -24.39 -1.52 -9.04
C SER A 224 -24.96 -0.34 -8.25
N VAL A 225 -24.28 0.82 -8.28
CA VAL A 225 -24.77 2.07 -7.67
C VAL A 225 -25.78 2.75 -8.60
N LEU A 226 -25.50 2.80 -9.91
CA LEU A 226 -26.34 3.45 -10.90
C LEU A 226 -27.64 2.67 -11.21
N LYS A 227 -27.68 1.36 -10.93
CA LYS A 227 -28.86 0.52 -11.13
C LYS A 227 -30.12 1.11 -10.48
N GLU A 228 -30.01 1.63 -9.26
CA GLU A 228 -31.13 2.30 -8.55
C GLU A 228 -31.66 3.54 -9.27
N PHE A 229 -30.78 4.27 -9.96
CA PHE A 229 -31.19 5.39 -10.80
C PHE A 229 -31.91 4.88 -12.04
N PHE A 230 -31.36 3.87 -12.71
CA PHE A 230 -31.96 3.32 -13.93
C PHE A 230 -33.33 2.69 -13.69
N GLU A 231 -33.53 2.03 -12.55
CA GLU A 231 -34.82 1.47 -12.15
C GLU A 231 -35.90 2.55 -11.91
N SER A 232 -35.49 3.79 -11.65
CA SER A 232 -36.41 4.93 -11.47
C SER A 232 -36.75 5.67 -12.77
N CYS A 233 -36.14 5.29 -13.90
CA CYS A 233 -36.31 5.93 -15.21
C CYS A 233 -37.18 5.08 -16.14
N THR A 234 -37.83 5.72 -17.11
CA THR A 234 -38.50 4.99 -18.20
C THR A 234 -37.47 4.51 -19.23
N MET A 235 -37.84 3.54 -20.07
CA MET A 235 -36.95 3.07 -21.15
C MET A 235 -36.61 4.18 -22.15
N GLU A 236 -37.56 5.09 -22.43
CA GLU A 236 -37.33 6.24 -23.30
C GLU A 236 -36.31 7.22 -22.71
N ASP A 237 -36.39 7.48 -21.40
CA ASP A 237 -35.42 8.33 -20.70
C ASP A 237 -34.01 7.73 -20.75
N LEU A 238 -33.90 6.42 -20.59
CA LEU A 238 -32.61 5.71 -20.60
C LEU A 238 -31.99 5.66 -22.00
N GLU A 239 -32.79 5.46 -23.04
CA GLU A 239 -32.30 5.51 -24.42
C GLU A 239 -31.88 6.95 -24.79
N SER A 240 -32.64 7.96 -24.36
CA SER A 240 -32.27 9.37 -24.51
C SER A 240 -30.94 9.69 -23.80
N LEU A 241 -30.78 9.21 -22.56
CA LEU A 241 -29.55 9.37 -21.79
C LEU A 241 -28.35 8.71 -22.48
N LYS A 242 -28.51 7.46 -22.95
CA LYS A 242 -27.47 6.72 -23.68
C LYS A 242 -27.00 7.53 -24.91
N ASN A 243 -27.93 7.99 -25.75
CA ASN A 243 -27.60 8.73 -26.97
C ASN A 243 -26.94 10.09 -26.67
N ARG A 244 -27.38 10.78 -25.60
CA ARG A 244 -26.75 12.03 -25.17
C ARG A 244 -25.32 11.80 -24.69
N LEU A 245 -25.12 10.80 -23.83
CA LEU A 245 -23.79 10.45 -23.32
C LEU A 245 -22.84 10.01 -24.45
N GLU A 246 -23.32 9.26 -25.43
CA GLU A 246 -22.53 8.87 -26.60
C GLU A 246 -22.04 10.10 -27.37
N THR A 247 -22.95 11.02 -27.69
CA THR A 247 -22.64 12.27 -28.40
C THR A 247 -21.63 13.12 -27.61
N ASP A 248 -21.85 13.30 -26.31
CA ASP A 248 -20.98 14.09 -25.44
C ASP A 248 -19.57 13.47 -25.34
N LEU A 249 -19.50 12.14 -25.21
CA LEU A 249 -18.23 11.42 -25.13
C LEU A 249 -17.45 11.50 -26.45
N GLU A 250 -18.11 11.36 -27.60
CA GLU A 250 -17.45 11.49 -28.91
C GLU A 250 -16.85 12.89 -29.13
N SER A 251 -17.56 13.93 -28.68
CA SER A 251 -17.05 15.31 -28.73
C SER A 251 -15.91 15.58 -27.74
N SER A 252 -15.81 14.79 -26.67
CA SER A 252 -14.79 14.94 -25.61
C SER A 252 -13.50 14.19 -25.93
N VAL A 253 -13.59 13.05 -26.63
CA VAL A 253 -12.43 12.21 -27.03
C VAL A 253 -11.46 12.98 -27.92
N THR A 254 -11.95 13.88 -28.78
CA THR A 254 -11.12 14.72 -29.64
C THR A 254 -10.28 15.74 -28.87
N ASN A 255 -10.66 16.09 -27.64
CA ASN A 255 -9.98 17.07 -26.80
C ASN A 255 -9.01 16.46 -25.78
N LEU A 256 -9.00 15.13 -25.63
CA LEU A 256 -8.20 14.39 -24.64
C LEU A 256 -6.74 14.12 -25.08
N SER A 257 -6.15 14.99 -25.90
CA SER A 257 -4.86 14.77 -26.57
C SER A 257 -3.61 14.90 -25.68
N ASN A 258 -3.76 15.19 -24.38
CA ASN A 258 -2.63 15.38 -23.47
C ASN A 258 -2.67 14.36 -22.32
N GLU A 259 -1.50 13.91 -21.90
CA GLU A 259 -1.22 12.96 -20.82
C GLU A 259 -1.68 13.46 -19.44
N GLY A 260 -2.98 13.68 -19.25
CA GLY A 260 -3.56 14.05 -17.95
C GLY A 260 -3.73 12.83 -17.05
N GLU A 261 -3.53 13.01 -15.75
CA GLU A 261 -3.83 11.97 -14.77
C GLU A 261 -5.34 11.66 -14.74
N VAL A 262 -5.71 10.42 -14.43
CA VAL A 262 -7.12 9.98 -14.41
C VAL A 262 -8.00 10.86 -13.49
N ASN A 263 -7.40 11.48 -12.48
CA ASN A 263 -8.04 12.45 -11.59
C ASN A 263 -8.44 13.77 -12.28
N GLU A 264 -7.70 14.21 -13.30
CA GLU A 264 -7.99 15.45 -14.06
C GLU A 264 -9.14 15.25 -15.06
N HIS A 265 -9.42 14.00 -15.44
CA HIS A 265 -10.50 13.63 -16.35
C HIS A 265 -11.68 12.93 -15.65
N GLY A 266 -11.85 13.16 -14.34
CA GLY A 266 -12.89 12.50 -13.54
C GLY A 266 -14.31 12.65 -14.10
N ASP A 267 -14.64 13.80 -14.72
CA ASP A 267 -15.94 14.00 -15.36
C ASP A 267 -16.14 13.11 -16.60
N PHE A 268 -15.09 13.01 -17.42
CA PHE A 268 -15.08 12.14 -18.60
C PHE A 268 -15.27 10.67 -18.19
N TYR A 269 -14.50 10.16 -17.23
CA TYR A 269 -14.65 8.77 -16.80
C TYR A 269 -15.98 8.50 -16.11
N ALA A 270 -16.54 9.46 -15.38
CA ALA A 270 -17.89 9.33 -14.83
C ALA A 270 -18.94 9.21 -15.95
N ASN A 271 -18.83 10.01 -17.01
CA ASN A 271 -19.69 9.89 -18.20
C ASN A 271 -19.52 8.52 -18.88
N VAL A 272 -18.28 8.04 -19.05
CA VAL A 272 -18.00 6.72 -19.63
C VAL A 272 -18.62 5.60 -18.78
N LEU A 273 -18.42 5.64 -17.47
CA LEU A 273 -18.97 4.63 -16.54
C LEU A 273 -20.49 4.64 -16.57
N MET A 274 -21.11 5.81 -16.64
CA MET A 274 -22.56 5.96 -16.76
C MET A 274 -23.07 5.42 -18.11
N PHE A 275 -22.37 5.72 -19.20
CA PHE A 275 -22.68 5.23 -20.55
C PHE A 275 -22.60 3.70 -20.64
N ILE A 276 -21.49 3.10 -20.18
CA ILE A 276 -21.33 1.64 -20.17
C ILE A 276 -22.42 0.99 -19.32
N SER A 277 -22.73 1.58 -18.16
CA SER A 277 -23.74 1.05 -17.23
C SER A 277 -25.16 1.11 -17.80
N VAL A 278 -25.55 2.21 -18.45
CA VAL A 278 -26.89 2.32 -19.06
C VAL A 278 -27.02 1.40 -20.26
N ARG A 279 -25.98 1.29 -21.09
CA ARG A 279 -25.97 0.34 -22.21
C ARG A 279 -26.18 -1.09 -21.70
N HIS A 280 -25.43 -1.50 -20.68
CA HIS A 280 -25.58 -2.83 -20.10
C HIS A 280 -26.98 -3.05 -19.49
N TYR A 281 -27.53 -2.06 -18.80
CA TYR A 281 -28.88 -2.15 -18.25
C TYR A 281 -29.95 -2.32 -19.34
N LEU A 282 -29.86 -1.55 -20.43
CA LEU A 282 -30.77 -1.64 -21.57
C LEU A 282 -30.68 -3.01 -22.26
N SER A 283 -29.47 -3.50 -22.56
CA SER A 283 -29.27 -4.82 -23.15
C SER A 283 -29.88 -5.93 -22.28
N SER A 284 -29.66 -5.87 -20.96
CA SER A 284 -30.23 -6.86 -20.01
C SER A 284 -31.76 -6.86 -19.94
N ARG A 285 -32.41 -5.70 -20.14
CA ARG A 285 -33.88 -5.57 -20.15
C ARG A 285 -34.49 -6.04 -21.47
N GLN A 286 -33.78 -5.88 -22.58
CA GLN A 286 -34.21 -6.36 -23.90
C GLN A 286 -34.16 -7.89 -23.98
N ASP A 287 -33.17 -8.53 -23.36
CA ASP A 287 -33.08 -10.00 -23.27
C ASP A 287 -34.22 -10.59 -22.41
N TYR A 288 -34.64 -9.93 -21.33
CA TYR A 288 -35.79 -10.34 -20.52
C TYR A 288 -37.15 -10.16 -21.21
N GLY A 289 -37.24 -9.31 -22.25
CA GLY A 289 -38.42 -9.20 -23.10
C GLY A 289 -38.66 -10.43 -23.97
N GLY A 290 -37.62 -11.24 -24.20
CA GLY A 290 -37.68 -12.52 -24.93
C GLY A 290 -37.74 -13.75 -24.04
N ILE A 291 -37.43 -13.64 -22.74
CA ILE A 291 -37.31 -14.77 -21.81
C ILE A 291 -38.25 -14.55 -20.62
N GLN A 292 -39.53 -14.85 -20.84
CA GLN A 292 -40.50 -15.13 -19.79
C GLN A 292 -40.35 -16.57 -19.24
N GLY A 293 -39.15 -17.15 -19.29
CA GLY A 293 -38.91 -18.53 -18.88
C GLY A 293 -37.44 -18.78 -18.60
N GLU A 294 -37.00 -18.44 -17.39
CA GLU A 294 -36.12 -19.25 -16.51
C GLU A 294 -35.47 -18.34 -15.48
N ILE A 295 -36.06 -18.37 -14.30
CA ILE A 295 -35.50 -17.81 -13.07
C ILE A 295 -34.29 -18.66 -12.68
N VAL A 296 -33.12 -18.05 -12.58
CA VAL A 296 -32.06 -18.53 -11.67
C VAL A 296 -31.58 -17.33 -10.87
N GLU A 297 -32.05 -17.27 -9.62
CA GLU A 297 -31.49 -16.42 -8.58
C GLU A 297 -30.06 -16.86 -8.25
N VAL A 298 -29.15 -15.88 -8.08
CA VAL A 298 -27.94 -16.01 -7.27
C VAL A 298 -27.84 -14.80 -6.36
#